data_AF-A0A956EE56-F1
#
_entry.id   AF-A0A956EE56-F1
#
_cell.length_a   1.000
_cell.length_b   1.000
_cell.length_c   1.000
_cell.angle_alpha   90.00
_cell.angle_beta   90.00
_cell.angle_gamma   90.00
#
_symmetry.space_group_name_H-M   'P 1'
#
loop_
_entity.id
_entity.type
_entity.pdbx_description
1 polymer ?
#
loop_
_entity_poly.entity_id
_entity_poly.type
_entity_poly.pdbx_seq_one_letter_code
_entity_poly.pdbx_strand_id
1 'polypeptide(L)'
;VDLTGQVAADTLAGRFFSGIGGQVDFIRGAARSRGGKPIIALPATAKQGSVSRIQTMLEQGAGIVTSRGDVNYVATEFGVAQLWGKTIRERTEALIGIAHPDFRAELWSGARARRYVFAQ
;
A
#
# COMPACT_ATOMS: atom_id res chain seq x y z
N VAL A 1 -1.75 -2.12 -2.64
CA VAL A 1 -1.10 -1.84 -1.34
C VAL A 1 -2.10 -2.14 -0.25
N ASP A 2 -1.75 -2.91 0.79
CA ASP A 2 -2.65 -3.09 1.94
C ASP A 2 -2.42 -2.05 3.05
N LEU A 3 -3.36 -1.96 4.01
CA LEU A 3 -3.30 -1.01 5.13
C LEU A 3 -2.10 -1.21 6.08
N THR A 4 -1.38 -2.33 5.98
CA THR A 4 -0.13 -2.54 6.72
C THR A 4 1.11 -2.03 5.97
N GLY A 5 0.94 -1.69 4.69
CA GLY A 5 1.99 -1.22 3.79
C GLY A 5 2.60 -2.30 2.90
N GLN A 6 2.04 -3.52 2.84
CA GLN A 6 2.54 -4.52 1.89
C GLN A 6 2.15 -4.15 0.47
N VAL A 7 3.07 -4.38 -0.48
CA VAL A 7 2.87 -4.05 -1.89
C VAL A 7 2.95 -5.33 -2.71
N ALA A 8 1.80 -5.70 -3.30
CA ALA A 8 1.76 -6.61 -4.43
C ALA A 8 1.85 -5.81 -5.73
N ALA A 9 2.72 -6.24 -6.64
CA ALA A 9 3.01 -5.53 -7.89
C ALA A 9 3.08 -6.45 -9.12
N ASP A 10 3.20 -7.77 -8.94
CA ASP A 10 3.35 -8.75 -10.02
C ASP A 10 2.15 -9.69 -10.18
N THR A 11 1.23 -9.72 -9.22
CA THR A 11 0.01 -10.53 -9.25
C THR A 11 -1.27 -9.71 -9.38
N LEU A 12 -2.23 -10.23 -10.15
CA LEU A 12 -3.60 -9.72 -10.25
C LEU A 12 -4.59 -10.88 -10.17
N ALA A 13 -5.56 -10.85 -9.25
CA ALA A 13 -6.55 -11.91 -9.07
C ALA A 13 -5.91 -13.31 -8.89
N GLY A 14 -4.85 -13.39 -8.09
CA GLY A 14 -4.11 -14.62 -7.80
C GLY A 14 -3.27 -15.19 -8.97
N ARG A 15 -3.15 -14.46 -10.09
CA ARG A 15 -2.35 -14.88 -11.25
C ARG A 15 -1.13 -13.97 -11.39
N PHE A 16 0.03 -14.57 -11.69
CA PHE A 16 1.22 -13.82 -12.08
C PHE A 16 0.97 -13.13 -13.43
N PHE A 17 1.05 -11.81 -13.41
CA PHE A 17 0.93 -10.94 -14.58
C PHE A 17 2.31 -10.51 -15.08
N SER A 18 3.26 -10.35 -14.16
CA SER A 18 4.65 -10.01 -14.44
C SER A 18 5.58 -10.75 -13.47
N GLY A 19 6.79 -10.22 -13.25
CA GLY A 19 7.68 -10.65 -12.17
C GLY A 19 8.08 -9.49 -11.27
N ILE A 20 8.85 -9.79 -10.23
CA ILE A 20 9.31 -8.81 -9.23
C ILE A 20 10.20 -7.69 -9.80
N GLY A 21 10.92 -7.98 -10.90
CA GLY A 21 11.91 -7.07 -11.50
C GLY A 21 12.96 -6.58 -10.48
N GLY A 22 13.49 -5.38 -10.73
CA GLY A 22 14.43 -4.71 -9.81
C GLY A 22 13.74 -3.81 -8.77
N GLN A 23 12.41 -3.89 -8.60
CA GLN A 23 11.67 -2.96 -7.73
C GLN A 23 12.24 -2.95 -6.31
N VAL A 24 12.45 -4.13 -5.73
CA VAL A 24 12.94 -4.27 -4.35
C VAL A 24 14.37 -3.75 -4.24
N ASP A 25 15.20 -3.97 -5.26
CA ASP A 25 16.59 -3.52 -5.28
C ASP A 25 16.68 -1.99 -5.23
N PHE A 26 15.88 -1.31 -6.06
CA PHE A 26 15.83 0.15 -6.05
C PHE A 26 15.18 0.71 -4.78
N ILE A 27 14.17 0.05 -4.22
CA ILE A 27 13.58 0.47 -2.93
C ILE A 27 14.64 0.45 -1.82
N ARG A 28 15.39 -0.66 -1.71
CA ARG A 28 16.43 -0.81 -0.69
C ARG A 28 17.64 0.08 -0.96
N GLY A 29 18.04 0.21 -2.23
CA GLY A 29 19.13 1.10 -2.65
C GLY A 29 18.83 2.56 -2.34
N ALA A 30 17.63 3.04 -2.68
CA ALA A 30 17.21 4.40 -2.38
C ALA A 30 17.08 4.63 -0.86
N ALA A 31 16.60 3.65 -0.08
CA ALA A 31 16.53 3.77 1.37
C ALA A 31 17.91 3.92 2.04
N ARG A 32 18.96 3.33 1.45
CA ARG A 32 20.35 3.42 1.96
C ARG A 32 21.12 4.63 1.44
N SER A 33 20.63 5.28 0.39
CA SER A 33 21.27 6.46 -0.19
C SER A 33 21.05 7.69 0.68
N ARG A 34 22.07 8.55 0.80
CA ARG A 34 21.98 9.82 1.53
C ARG A 34 20.96 10.74 0.85
N GLY A 35 19.83 10.98 1.52
CA GLY A 35 18.74 11.78 0.97
C GLY A 35 17.86 11.04 -0.05
N GLY A 36 18.05 9.74 -0.23
CA GLY A 36 17.26 8.93 -1.15
C GLY A 36 15.80 8.80 -0.70
N LYS A 37 14.89 8.69 -1.67
CA LYS A 37 13.44 8.63 -1.45
C LYS A 37 12.83 7.48 -2.26
N PRO A 38 12.68 6.28 -1.67
CA PRO A 38 11.97 5.19 -2.32
C PRO A 38 10.46 5.48 -2.31
N ILE A 39 9.87 5.60 -3.51
CA ILE A 39 8.46 5.95 -3.70
C ILE A 39 7.77 4.85 -4.50
N ILE A 40 6.68 4.32 -3.95
CA ILE A 40 5.73 3.47 -4.65
C ILE A 40 4.56 4.36 -5.12
N ALA A 41 4.42 4.55 -6.42
CA ALA A 41 3.33 5.34 -6.99
C ALA A 41 2.28 4.43 -7.65
N LEU A 42 1.01 4.73 -7.42
CA LEU A 42 -0.12 4.02 -8.03
C LEU A 42 -1.34 4.93 -8.13
N PRO A 43 -2.20 4.78 -9.15
CA PRO A 43 -3.55 5.34 -9.10
C PRO A 43 -4.29 4.80 -7.86
N ALA A 44 -5.16 5.57 -7.23
CA ALA A 44 -5.92 5.11 -6.08
C ALA A 44 -6.93 4.01 -6.47
N THR A 45 -7.33 3.96 -7.74
CA THR A 45 -8.32 3.01 -8.27
C THR A 45 -7.84 2.21 -9.49
N ALA A 46 -8.62 1.21 -9.87
CA ALA A 46 -8.50 0.40 -11.08
C ALA A 46 -9.89 0.15 -11.67
N LYS A 47 -9.95 -0.49 -12.85
CA LYS A 47 -11.21 -0.84 -13.54
C LYS A 47 -12.18 0.36 -13.61
N GLN A 48 -11.71 1.49 -14.14
CA GLN A 48 -12.49 2.72 -14.29
C GLN A 48 -13.10 3.23 -12.98
N GLY A 49 -12.34 3.16 -11.87
CA GLY A 49 -12.80 3.65 -10.56
C GLY A 49 -13.53 2.61 -9.72
N SER A 50 -13.95 1.46 -10.29
CA SER A 50 -14.76 0.48 -9.58
C SER A 50 -14.01 -0.36 -8.53
N VAL A 51 -12.67 -0.34 -8.53
CA VAL A 51 -11.85 -1.12 -7.59
C VAL A 51 -10.78 -0.24 -6.96
N SER A 52 -10.67 -0.25 -5.63
CA SER A 52 -9.57 0.42 -4.94
C SER A 52 -8.25 -0.34 -5.05
N ARG A 53 -7.13 0.36 -5.29
CA ARG A 53 -5.78 -0.24 -5.22
C ARG A 53 -5.15 -0.16 -3.83
N ILE A 54 -5.73 0.65 -2.93
CA ILE A 54 -5.49 0.58 -1.48
C ILE A 54 -6.54 -0.34 -0.89
N GLN A 55 -6.11 -1.43 -0.29
CA GLN A 55 -6.99 -2.50 0.17
C GLN A 55 -6.84 -2.71 1.67
N THR A 56 -7.88 -3.18 2.33
CA THR A 56 -7.78 -3.56 3.75
C THR A 56 -6.73 -4.65 3.99
N MET A 57 -6.66 -5.61 3.07
CA MET A 57 -5.71 -6.72 3.03
C MET A 57 -5.52 -7.12 1.58
N LEU A 58 -4.32 -7.56 1.20
CA LEU A 58 -4.09 -8.11 -0.13
C LEU A 58 -4.94 -9.36 -0.38
N GLU A 59 -5.31 -9.60 -1.64
CA GLU A 59 -6.03 -10.79 -2.07
C GLU A 59 -5.28 -12.07 -1.67
N GLN A 60 -6.03 -13.15 -1.40
CA GLN A 60 -5.43 -14.45 -1.13
C GLN A 60 -4.56 -14.88 -2.32
N GLY A 61 -3.31 -15.27 -2.03
CA GLY A 61 -2.34 -15.67 -3.06
C GLY A 61 -1.64 -14.50 -3.76
N ALA A 62 -1.86 -13.25 -3.34
CA ALA A 62 -1.11 -12.12 -3.87
C ALA A 62 0.40 -12.24 -3.54
N GLY A 63 1.24 -12.00 -4.55
CA GLY A 63 2.69 -11.98 -4.41
C GLY A 63 3.13 -10.67 -3.76
N ILE A 64 3.71 -10.75 -2.56
CA ILE A 64 4.27 -9.56 -1.90
C ILE A 64 5.64 -9.30 -2.51
N VAL A 65 5.75 -8.21 -3.28
CA VAL A 65 7.00 -7.78 -3.91
C VAL A 65 7.77 -6.89 -2.94
N THR A 66 7.15 -5.80 -2.47
CA THR A 66 7.77 -4.94 -1.45
C THR A 66 7.12 -5.22 -0.10
N SER A 67 7.93 -5.72 0.84
CA SER A 67 7.47 -6.04 2.18
C SER A 67 7.07 -4.78 2.97
N ARG A 68 6.26 -4.95 4.02
CA ARG A 68 5.95 -3.86 4.96
C ARG A 68 7.20 -3.27 5.63
N GLY A 69 8.31 -4.01 5.68
CA GLY A 69 9.58 -3.55 6.23
C GLY A 69 10.39 -2.70 5.25
N ASP A 70 10.17 -2.85 3.95
CA ASP A 70 10.92 -2.14 2.91
C ASP A 70 10.19 -0.87 2.41
N VAL A 71 8.87 -0.80 2.56
CA VAL A 71 8.08 0.34 2.06
C VAL A 71 8.40 1.64 2.82
N ASN A 72 8.48 2.76 2.09
CA ASN A 72 8.71 4.08 2.66
C ASN A 72 7.61 5.08 2.27
N TYR A 73 7.59 5.57 1.03
CA TYR A 73 6.54 6.46 0.55
C TYR A 73 5.58 5.72 -0.38
N VAL A 74 4.28 5.98 -0.24
CA VAL A 74 3.23 5.58 -1.17
C VAL A 74 2.53 6.83 -1.68
N ALA A 75 2.34 6.97 -2.98
CA ALA A 75 1.74 8.14 -3.61
C ALA A 75 0.57 7.77 -4.52
N THR A 76 -0.54 8.50 -4.40
CA THR A 76 -1.69 8.47 -5.30
C THR A 76 -2.02 9.89 -5.78
N GLU A 77 -3.03 10.04 -6.63
CA GLU A 77 -3.59 11.33 -7.02
C GLU A 77 -4.19 12.14 -5.84
N PHE A 78 -4.38 11.52 -4.67
CA PHE A 78 -4.89 12.18 -3.46
C PHE A 78 -3.81 12.60 -2.46
N GLY A 79 -2.54 12.29 -2.72
CA GLY A 79 -1.42 12.72 -1.87
C GLY A 79 -0.37 11.63 -1.63
N VAL A 80 0.46 11.85 -0.61
CA VAL A 80 1.60 10.98 -0.27
C VAL A 80 1.52 10.53 1.18
N ALA A 81 1.57 9.21 1.40
CA ALA A 81 1.69 8.58 2.70
C ALA A 81 3.14 8.11 2.92
N GLN A 82 3.82 8.70 3.90
CA GLN A 82 5.08 8.16 4.43
C GLN A 82 4.75 7.08 5.47
N LEU A 83 5.40 5.92 5.41
CA LEU A 83 5.12 4.71 6.21
C LEU A 83 6.32 4.21 7.02
N TRP A 84 7.54 4.67 6.70
CA TRP A 84 8.75 4.23 7.37
C TRP A 84 8.76 4.69 8.84
N GLY A 85 9.00 3.76 9.77
CA GLY A 85 8.97 4.01 11.20
C GLY A 85 7.58 4.10 11.83
N LYS A 86 6.51 4.04 11.03
CA LYS A 86 5.13 4.13 11.51
C LYS A 86 4.58 2.79 12.00
N THR A 87 3.76 2.85 13.06
CA THR A 87 2.92 1.76 13.56
C THR A 87 1.86 1.34 12.54
N ILE A 88 1.26 0.16 12.71
CA ILE A 88 0.17 -0.31 11.83
C ILE A 88 -1.01 0.67 11.81
N ARG A 89 -1.32 1.31 12.94
CA ARG A 89 -2.36 2.33 13.04
C ARG A 89 -2.03 3.55 12.18
N GLU A 90 -0.86 4.15 12.38
CA GLU A 90 -0.47 5.36 11.66
C GLU A 90 -0.31 5.10 10.15
N ARG A 91 0.11 3.88 9.78
CA ARG A 91 0.12 3.44 8.37
C ARG A 91 -1.28 3.33 7.80
N THR A 92 -2.20 2.74 8.55
CA THR A 92 -3.61 2.61 8.17
C THR A 92 -4.23 3.98 7.93
N GLU A 93 -4.08 4.90 8.89
CA GLU A 93 -4.57 6.27 8.81
C GLU A 93 -4.00 7.00 7.58
N ALA A 94 -2.67 6.93 7.39
CA ALA A 94 -2.01 7.59 6.27
C ALA A 94 -2.45 7.02 4.91
N LEU A 95 -2.56 5.69 4.78
CA LEU A 95 -2.98 5.04 3.54
C LEU A 95 -4.44 5.31 3.20
N ILE A 96 -5.35 5.30 4.18
CA ILE A 96 -6.75 5.69 3.95
C ILE A 96 -6.84 7.16 3.55
N GLY A 97 -6.00 8.03 4.12
CA GLY A 97 -5.93 9.46 3.76
C GLY A 97 -5.63 9.72 2.29
N ILE A 98 -4.85 8.84 1.64
CA ILE A 98 -4.51 8.92 0.21
C ILE A 98 -5.33 7.96 -0.66
N ALA A 99 -6.34 7.28 -0.11
CA ALA A 99 -7.26 6.46 -0.89
C ALA A 99 -8.32 7.32 -1.57
N HIS A 100 -8.93 6.78 -2.63
CA HIS A 100 -10.08 7.42 -3.30
C HIS A 100 -11.24 7.59 -2.32
N PRO A 101 -11.89 8.77 -2.25
CA PRO A 101 -12.92 9.09 -1.26
C PRO A 101 -14.00 8.02 -1.09
N ASP A 102 -14.50 7.48 -2.21
CA ASP A 102 -15.58 6.48 -2.24
C ASP A 102 -15.27 5.20 -1.44
N PHE A 103 -14.00 4.83 -1.29
CA PHE A 103 -13.59 3.60 -0.61
C PHE A 103 -13.14 3.84 0.84
N ARG A 104 -13.01 5.09 1.30
CA ARG A 104 -12.45 5.38 2.63
C ARG A 104 -13.29 4.80 3.76
N ALA A 105 -14.62 4.86 3.64
CA ALA A 105 -15.54 4.31 4.63
C ALA A 105 -15.38 2.79 4.77
N GLU A 106 -15.29 2.07 3.64
CA GLU A 106 -15.06 0.63 3.60
C GLU A 106 -13.70 0.26 4.21
N LEU A 107 -12.64 0.99 3.84
CA LEU A 107 -11.30 0.76 4.39
C LEU A 107 -11.24 0.96 5.91
N TRP A 108 -11.93 1.99 6.43
CA TRP A 108 -12.05 2.21 7.86
C TRP A 108 -12.80 1.08 8.57
N SER A 109 -13.89 0.58 7.98
CA SER A 109 -14.62 -0.58 8.48
C SER A 109 -13.73 -1.82 8.53
N GLY A 110 -13.01 -2.10 7.44
CA GLY A 110 -12.08 -3.21 7.33
C GLY A 110 -10.91 -3.13 8.31
N ALA A 111 -10.38 -1.92 8.55
CA ALA A 111 -9.34 -1.66 9.53
C ALA A 111 -9.80 -1.96 10.97
N ARG A 112 -11.02 -1.54 11.34
CA ARG A 112 -11.61 -1.82 12.66
C ARG A 112 -11.86 -3.31 12.86
N ALA A 113 -12.43 -3.99 11.86
CA ALA A 113 -12.64 -5.44 11.91
C ALA A 113 -11.35 -6.22 12.16
N ARG A 114 -10.21 -5.71 11.66
CA ARG A 114 -8.87 -6.29 11.85
C ARG A 114 -8.10 -5.74 13.05
N ARG A 115 -8.69 -4.84 13.83
CA ARG A 115 -8.05 -4.20 15.00
C ARG A 115 -6.75 -3.45 14.66
N TYR A 116 -6.64 -2.91 13.44
CA TYR A 116 -5.53 -2.03 13.06
C TYR A 116 -5.67 -0.64 13.68
N VAL A 117 -6.90 -0.26 13.96
CA VAL A 117 -7.30 0.98 14.64
C VAL A 117 -8.25 0.61 15.78
N PHE A 118 -8.40 1.50 16.78
CA PHE A 118 -9.34 1.23 17.87
C PHE A 118 -10.79 1.18 17.36
N ALA A 119 -11.60 0.32 17.96
CA ALA A 119 -13.05 0.44 17.85
C ALA A 119 -13.44 1.75 18.56
N GLN A 120 -14.22 2.59 17.87
CA GLN A 120 -14.91 3.72 18.49
C GLN A 120 -16.17 3.21 19.16
#